data_AF-A0A974PIP1-F1
#
_entry.id   AF-A0A974PIP1-F1
#
_cell.length_a   1.000
_cell.length_b   1.000
_cell.length_c   1.000
_cell.angle_alpha   90.00
_cell.angle_beta   90.00
_cell.angle_gamma   90.00
#
_symmetry.space_group_name_H-M   'P 1'
#
loop_
_entity.id
_entity.type
_entity.pdbx_description
1 polymer ?
#
loop_
_entity_poly.entity_id
_entity_poly.type
_entity_poly.pdbx_seq_one_letter_code
_entity_poly.pdbx_strand_id
1 'polypeptide(L)'
;MKPLAQAEADGDPIYAVIRGTAVNHGGRSKSFTAPNPSGQAEVIKAAVARSGVDPSAISYIEVHGTATTLGDTVELEGIKNAFAELRKQWGVQSVPAPACGLGSVKSNVGHLEAASGIASLLKVILALKHKELPPSLHCNELNPFIQLDDSPFYIVLERQEWRQPVDASHRKLPRLAGINVFGAGGVNAHIIIEEYEQPAQPEPKSADEPAVMVFSAKTKNSLREIVQATASFAEKESRFELLHAAYTLQTGRDEMEERVAFVSQTAEEFVEKARLYISGQEIGKEEGIYETAPPAVRQGICELIGKDVTSQRYVDMLMQSQQWSTIARLWVNGVPIEWVKLHPEGTRSRLRLPTYMFAKQRYWIPRSGELNRSREALDSTTGKAEVSPFSAVESAGPEEAVSRYFGNKISSMLGIRPEELRMDKELQEFGFDSIMAMKFKYEVENELGLLLPMEVLGESRYIKDLAVRIVSSPGQEELWKAIAGSCPKSDIESLESDQLDALFESLNRKLYGQTVLP
;
A
#
# COMPACT_ATOMS: atom_id res chain seq x y z
N MET A 1 12.31 -2.87 -0.96
CA MET A 1 13.77 -2.95 -0.80
C MET A 1 14.35 -3.46 -2.11
N LYS A 2 15.53 -3.01 -2.52
CA LYS A 2 16.19 -3.41 -3.77
C LYS A 2 17.72 -3.49 -3.56
N PRO A 3 18.47 -4.38 -4.25
CA PRO A 3 19.93 -4.34 -4.20
C PRO A 3 20.48 -2.96 -4.56
N LEU A 4 21.49 -2.49 -3.82
CA LEU A 4 22.01 -1.12 -3.95
C LEU A 4 22.43 -0.78 -5.38
N ALA A 5 23.25 -1.63 -6.01
CA ALA A 5 23.71 -1.42 -7.39
C ALA A 5 22.56 -1.27 -8.39
N GLN A 6 21.46 -2.03 -8.22
CA GLN A 6 20.28 -1.89 -9.06
C GLN A 6 19.50 -0.61 -8.71
N ALA A 7 19.46 -0.21 -7.44
CA ALA A 7 18.80 1.03 -7.02
C ALA A 7 19.50 2.26 -7.60
N GLU A 8 20.83 2.24 -7.62
CA GLU A 8 21.67 3.23 -8.27
C GLU A 8 21.47 3.22 -9.79
N ALA A 9 21.50 2.05 -10.43
CA ALA A 9 21.29 1.92 -11.88
C ALA A 9 19.93 2.44 -12.34
N ASP A 10 18.87 2.22 -11.57
CA ASP A 10 17.51 2.67 -11.92
C ASP A 10 17.21 4.11 -11.42
N GLY A 11 18.18 4.80 -10.82
CA GLY A 11 18.00 6.15 -10.29
C GLY A 11 16.94 6.22 -9.17
N ASP A 12 16.85 5.20 -8.32
CA ASP A 12 15.91 5.18 -7.18
C ASP A 12 16.32 6.21 -6.11
N PRO A 13 15.36 6.92 -5.49
CA PRO A 13 15.65 7.76 -4.32
C PRO A 13 15.90 6.90 -3.07
N ILE A 14 17.16 6.60 -2.80
CA ILE A 14 17.59 5.74 -1.67
C ILE A 14 17.45 6.50 -0.34
N TYR A 15 16.87 5.84 0.67
CA TYR A 15 16.73 6.38 2.04
C TYR A 15 17.93 6.03 2.91
N ALA A 16 18.35 4.76 2.87
CA ALA A 16 19.44 4.18 3.64
C ALA A 16 19.81 2.82 3.03
N VAL A 17 20.96 2.28 3.42
CA VAL A 17 21.43 0.96 2.99
C VAL A 17 21.36 -0.02 4.17
N ILE A 18 20.73 -1.18 3.97
CA ILE A 18 20.82 -2.29 4.91
C ILE A 18 22.14 -3.00 4.66
N ARG A 19 23.10 -2.86 5.57
CA ARG A 19 24.44 -3.46 5.41
C ARG A 19 24.50 -4.90 5.89
N GLY A 20 23.76 -5.24 6.95
CA GLY A 20 23.75 -6.58 7.51
C GLY A 20 22.53 -6.84 8.37
N THR A 21 22.08 -8.10 8.38
CA THR A 21 20.97 -8.56 9.21
C THR A 21 21.31 -9.92 9.83
N ALA A 22 20.77 -10.19 11.00
CA ALA A 22 20.79 -11.50 11.62
C ALA A 22 19.51 -11.75 12.42
N VAL A 23 19.14 -13.02 12.50
CA VAL A 23 18.05 -13.53 13.34
C VAL A 23 18.57 -14.76 14.06
N ASN A 24 18.24 -14.92 15.34
CA ASN A 24 18.49 -16.14 16.09
C ASN A 24 17.39 -16.40 17.12
N HIS A 25 17.61 -17.38 18.00
CA HIS A 25 16.77 -17.66 19.16
C HIS A 25 17.62 -17.61 20.43
N GLY A 26 17.08 -17.08 21.52
CA GLY A 26 17.72 -17.01 22.84
C GLY A 26 17.95 -18.38 23.50
N GLY A 27 17.41 -19.45 22.92
CA GLY A 27 17.57 -20.82 23.40
C GLY A 27 16.96 -21.01 24.79
N ARG A 28 17.66 -21.75 25.65
CA ARG A 28 17.21 -22.05 27.02
C ARG A 28 17.49 -20.85 27.94
N SER A 29 16.45 -20.33 28.58
CA SER A 29 16.51 -19.26 29.58
C SER A 29 15.78 -19.65 30.87
N LYS A 30 15.70 -18.74 31.86
CA LYS A 30 15.11 -19.01 33.18
C LYS A 30 13.58 -19.21 33.14
N SER A 31 12.91 -18.69 32.12
CA SER A 31 11.49 -18.87 31.85
C SER A 31 11.24 -18.67 30.35
N PHE A 32 10.08 -19.10 29.85
CA PHE A 32 9.74 -18.98 28.43
C PHE A 32 9.92 -17.56 27.86
N THR A 33 9.59 -16.54 28.65
CA THR A 33 9.66 -15.13 28.25
C THR A 33 10.90 -14.40 28.75
N ALA A 34 11.80 -15.07 29.48
CA ALA A 34 13.01 -14.44 29.98
C ALA A 34 14.01 -14.21 28.83
N PRO A 35 14.50 -12.96 28.64
CA PRO A 35 15.51 -12.68 27.64
C PRO A 35 16.84 -13.36 27.99
N ASN A 36 17.65 -13.64 26.96
CA ASN A 36 18.97 -14.25 27.11
C ASN A 36 20.06 -13.29 26.59
N PRO A 37 20.93 -12.72 27.44
CA PRO A 37 21.95 -11.75 27.03
C PRO A 37 22.95 -12.35 26.04
N SER A 38 23.32 -13.63 26.18
CA SER A 38 24.23 -14.29 25.23
C SER A 38 23.59 -14.42 23.85
N GLY A 39 22.32 -14.81 23.79
CA GLY A 39 21.58 -14.90 22.53
C GLY A 39 21.46 -13.53 21.83
N GLN A 40 21.21 -12.46 22.60
CA GLN A 40 21.18 -11.10 22.08
C GLN A 40 22.57 -10.64 21.60
N ALA A 41 23.62 -10.95 22.34
CA ALA A 41 24.98 -10.62 21.93
C ALA A 41 25.37 -11.35 20.61
N GLU A 42 25.02 -12.63 20.47
CA GLU A 42 25.31 -13.40 19.24
C GLU A 42 24.59 -12.83 18.02
N VAL A 43 23.33 -12.41 18.13
CA VAL A 43 22.61 -11.85 16.97
C VAL A 43 23.21 -10.51 16.54
N ILE A 44 23.64 -9.68 17.50
CA ILE A 44 24.32 -8.40 17.21
C ILE A 44 25.64 -8.68 16.49
N LYS A 45 26.49 -9.55 17.04
CA LYS A 45 27.77 -9.94 16.42
C LYS A 45 27.58 -10.50 15.01
N ALA A 46 26.58 -11.36 14.81
CA ALA A 46 26.32 -11.96 13.51
C ALA A 46 25.92 -10.92 12.45
N ALA A 47 25.09 -9.93 12.79
CA ALA A 47 24.70 -8.91 11.82
C ALA A 47 25.85 -7.91 11.53
N VAL A 48 26.65 -7.56 12.55
CA VAL A 48 27.84 -6.70 12.37
C VAL A 48 28.92 -7.41 11.54
N ALA A 49 29.16 -8.70 11.79
CA ALA A 49 30.09 -9.48 10.97
C ALA A 49 29.64 -9.55 9.50
N ARG A 50 28.34 -9.71 9.25
CA ARG A 50 27.76 -9.71 7.89
C ARG A 50 27.79 -8.35 7.21
N SER A 51 27.75 -7.25 7.97
CA SER A 51 27.78 -5.90 7.39
C SER A 51 29.17 -5.47 6.91
N GLY A 52 30.22 -6.09 7.45
CA GLY A 52 31.61 -5.77 7.13
C GLY A 52 32.03 -4.36 7.54
N VAL A 53 31.25 -3.70 8.43
CA VAL A 53 31.55 -2.36 8.92
C VAL A 53 32.39 -2.42 10.19
N ASP A 54 33.19 -1.38 10.42
CA ASP A 54 33.88 -1.19 11.69
C ASP A 54 32.84 -0.99 12.81
N PRO A 55 32.81 -1.83 13.86
CA PRO A 55 31.90 -1.68 14.99
C PRO A 55 32.01 -0.31 15.67
N SER A 56 33.18 0.33 15.64
CA SER A 56 33.40 1.66 16.21
C SER A 56 32.74 2.79 15.42
N ALA A 57 32.38 2.55 14.16
CA ALA A 57 31.64 3.51 13.33
C ALA A 57 30.13 3.49 13.61
N ILE A 58 29.62 2.45 14.29
CA ILE A 58 28.22 2.40 14.75
C ILE A 58 28.04 3.43 15.87
N SER A 59 27.29 4.49 15.58
CA SER A 59 27.15 5.67 16.46
C SER A 59 25.75 5.81 17.05
N TYR A 60 24.83 4.92 16.71
CA TYR A 60 23.51 4.85 17.33
C TYR A 60 23.00 3.41 17.39
N ILE A 61 22.31 3.04 18.47
CA ILE A 61 21.54 1.80 18.55
C ILE A 61 20.12 2.13 18.96
N GLU A 62 19.18 1.81 18.08
CA GLU A 62 17.77 1.76 18.39
C GLU A 62 17.49 0.45 19.12
N VAL A 63 17.41 0.52 20.45
CA VAL A 63 17.22 -0.64 21.31
C VAL A 63 15.79 -1.16 21.22
N HIS A 64 15.58 -2.43 21.58
CA HIS A 64 14.24 -2.99 21.72
C HIS A 64 13.48 -2.26 22.83
N GLY A 65 14.11 -2.06 24.00
CA GLY A 65 13.73 -1.10 25.03
C GLY A 65 12.24 -1.08 25.35
N THR A 66 11.75 -2.15 25.99
CA THR A 66 10.34 -2.30 26.40
C THR A 66 10.04 -1.69 27.76
N ALA A 67 10.98 -0.93 28.33
CA ALA A 67 10.85 -0.31 29.65
C ALA A 67 10.62 -1.34 30.76
N THR A 68 11.30 -2.48 30.67
CA THR A 68 11.23 -3.52 31.72
C THR A 68 12.55 -3.56 32.48
N THR A 69 12.50 -3.58 33.81
CA THR A 69 13.72 -3.54 34.64
C THR A 69 14.71 -4.64 34.26
N LEU A 70 14.23 -5.89 34.08
CA LEU A 70 15.07 -7.02 33.69
C LEU A 70 15.47 -6.95 32.20
N GLY A 71 14.50 -6.69 31.31
CA GLY A 71 14.75 -6.74 29.86
C GLY A 71 15.71 -5.67 29.38
N ASP A 72 15.57 -4.44 29.89
CA ASP A 72 16.46 -3.33 29.51
C ASP A 72 17.88 -3.58 30.03
N THR A 73 18.02 -4.11 31.27
CA THR A 73 19.32 -4.49 31.83
C THR A 73 19.99 -5.57 30.97
N VAL A 74 19.26 -6.63 30.64
CA VAL A 74 19.76 -7.75 29.83
C VAL A 74 20.13 -7.31 28.41
N GLU A 75 19.34 -6.43 27.81
CA GLU A 75 19.62 -5.88 26.48
C GLU A 75 20.90 -5.06 26.46
N LEU A 76 21.08 -4.15 27.42
CA LEU A 76 22.27 -3.31 27.47
C LEU A 76 23.52 -4.12 27.80
N GLU A 77 23.41 -5.13 28.66
CA GLU A 77 24.50 -6.12 28.87
C GLU A 77 24.82 -6.88 27.57
N GLY A 78 23.81 -7.34 26.83
CA GLY A 78 23.98 -8.00 25.54
C GLY A 78 24.72 -7.12 24.52
N ILE A 79 24.35 -5.83 24.43
CA ILE A 79 25.02 -4.83 23.59
C ILE A 79 26.48 -4.65 24.03
N LYS A 80 26.74 -4.42 25.32
CA LYS A 80 28.09 -4.24 25.86
C LYS A 80 28.98 -5.45 25.58
N ASN A 81 28.47 -6.66 25.79
CA ASN A 81 29.19 -7.91 25.54
C ASN A 81 29.52 -8.10 24.06
N ALA A 82 28.54 -7.89 23.18
CA ALA A 82 28.75 -7.98 21.73
C ALA A 82 29.85 -7.03 21.26
N PHE A 83 29.78 -5.75 21.63
CA PHE A 83 30.76 -4.75 21.20
C PHE A 83 32.13 -4.94 21.87
N ALA A 84 32.20 -5.44 23.10
CA ALA A 84 33.47 -5.80 23.73
C ALA A 84 34.20 -6.91 22.96
N GLU A 85 33.48 -7.94 22.50
CA GLU A 85 34.05 -9.02 21.71
C GLU A 85 34.39 -8.58 20.28
N LEU A 86 33.51 -7.81 19.63
CA LEU A 86 33.76 -7.27 18.29
C LEU A 86 35.01 -6.39 18.26
N ARG A 87 35.22 -5.54 19.27
CA ARG A 87 36.45 -4.73 19.40
C ARG A 87 37.71 -5.59 19.46
N LYS A 88 37.70 -6.68 20.23
CA LYS A 88 38.82 -7.62 20.31
C LYS A 88 39.08 -8.28 18.96
N GLN A 89 38.04 -8.69 18.25
CA GLN A 89 38.15 -9.30 16.91
C GLN A 89 38.71 -8.32 15.87
N TRP A 90 38.37 -7.03 15.99
CA TRP A 90 38.86 -5.95 15.13
C TRP A 90 40.22 -5.37 15.55
N GLY A 91 40.85 -5.90 16.61
CA GLY A 91 42.18 -5.45 17.06
C GLY A 91 42.18 -4.11 17.81
N VAL A 92 41.02 -3.61 18.24
CA VAL A 92 40.90 -2.36 19.02
C VAL A 92 41.07 -2.66 20.51
N GLN A 93 42.15 -2.17 21.11
CA GLN A 93 42.53 -2.51 22.50
C GLN A 93 41.90 -1.61 23.57
N SER A 94 41.58 -0.34 23.25
CA SER A 94 41.00 0.61 24.21
C SER A 94 39.50 0.76 24.02
N VAL A 95 38.78 0.98 25.13
CA VAL A 95 37.39 1.45 25.09
C VAL A 95 37.40 2.89 24.57
N PRO A 96 36.72 3.20 23.45
CA PRO A 96 36.63 4.58 22.99
C PRO A 96 35.73 5.38 23.94
N ALA A 97 35.92 6.71 23.96
CA ALA A 97 35.03 7.62 24.67
C ALA A 97 33.56 7.40 24.23
N PRO A 98 32.56 7.66 25.10
CA PRO A 98 31.15 7.53 24.75
C PRO A 98 30.82 8.28 23.45
N ALA A 99 30.41 7.54 22.43
CA ALA A 99 30.16 8.07 21.09
C ALA A 99 28.97 7.37 20.39
N CYS A 100 28.41 6.33 20.99
CA CYS A 100 27.25 5.61 20.47
C CYS A 100 25.99 5.91 21.31
N GLY A 101 25.04 6.64 20.73
CA GLY A 101 23.77 6.92 21.39
C GLY A 101 22.86 5.69 21.46
N LEU A 102 22.10 5.56 22.53
CA LEU A 102 21.04 4.56 22.70
C LEU A 102 19.68 5.25 22.83
N GLY A 103 18.65 4.70 22.19
CA GLY A 103 17.29 5.19 22.34
C GLY A 103 16.23 4.20 21.87
N SER A 104 14.96 4.45 22.21
CA SER A 104 13.83 3.61 21.80
C SER A 104 12.63 4.45 21.38
N VAL A 105 12.08 4.15 20.19
CA VAL A 105 10.84 4.75 19.67
C VAL A 105 9.64 4.39 20.53
N LYS A 106 9.71 3.31 21.32
CA LYS A 106 8.61 2.88 22.19
C LYS A 106 8.31 3.91 23.28
N SER A 107 9.30 4.73 23.64
CA SER A 107 9.09 5.87 24.54
C SER A 107 8.15 6.95 23.96
N ASN A 108 7.95 6.98 22.64
CA ASN A 108 7.07 7.94 21.96
C ASN A 108 5.70 7.35 21.58
N VAL A 109 5.67 6.10 21.10
CA VAL A 109 4.46 5.50 20.48
C VAL A 109 4.00 4.21 21.16
N GLY A 110 4.65 3.81 22.26
CA GLY A 110 4.41 2.55 22.93
C GLY A 110 4.96 1.34 22.17
N HIS A 111 4.67 0.15 22.67
CA HIS A 111 5.10 -1.10 22.04
C HIS A 111 4.09 -1.54 20.98
N LEU A 112 4.41 -1.28 19.70
CA LEU A 112 3.55 -1.64 18.55
C LEU A 112 3.61 -3.14 18.17
N GLU A 113 3.98 -4.01 19.11
CA GLU A 113 4.12 -5.47 18.92
C GLU A 113 4.77 -5.85 17.59
N ALA A 114 4.02 -6.50 16.69
CA ALA A 114 4.47 -6.93 15.36
C ALA A 114 5.00 -5.78 14.48
N ALA A 115 4.49 -4.55 14.66
CA ALA A 115 4.95 -3.37 13.92
C ALA A 115 6.12 -2.63 14.60
N SER A 116 6.62 -3.10 15.75
CA SER A 116 7.70 -2.43 16.47
C SER A 116 8.99 -2.34 15.66
N GLY A 117 9.33 -3.40 14.91
CA GLY A 117 10.56 -3.43 14.11
C GLY A 117 10.57 -2.38 12.99
N ILE A 118 9.44 -2.24 12.27
CA ILE A 118 9.33 -1.22 11.20
C ILE A 118 9.29 0.19 11.79
N ALA A 119 8.66 0.41 12.95
CA ALA A 119 8.67 1.71 13.61
C ALA A 119 10.09 2.16 14.02
N SER A 120 10.88 1.24 14.59
CA SER A 120 12.30 1.46 14.90
C SER A 120 13.14 1.75 13.65
N LEU A 121 12.92 1.00 12.56
CA LEU A 121 13.58 1.25 11.28
C LEU A 121 13.25 2.63 10.70
N LEU A 122 11.97 3.03 10.72
CA LEU A 122 11.53 4.34 10.22
C LEU A 122 12.12 5.48 11.05
N LYS A 123 12.17 5.36 12.38
CA LYS A 123 12.85 6.33 13.25
C LYS A 123 14.32 6.51 12.84
N VAL A 124 15.06 5.42 12.67
CA VAL A 124 16.47 5.47 12.28
C VAL A 124 16.64 6.10 10.89
N ILE A 125 15.83 5.72 9.91
CA ILE A 125 15.87 6.30 8.55
C ILE A 125 15.60 7.81 8.59
N LEU A 126 14.64 8.26 9.40
CA LEU A 126 14.34 9.68 9.55
C LEU A 126 15.47 10.42 10.28
N ALA A 127 16.04 9.82 11.33
CA ALA A 127 17.22 10.36 12.01
C ALA A 127 18.41 10.53 11.07
N LEU A 128 18.66 9.56 10.18
CA LEU A 128 19.67 9.66 9.11
C LEU A 128 19.36 10.79 8.13
N LYS A 129 18.11 10.84 7.63
CA LYS A 129 17.64 11.87 6.69
C LYS A 129 17.83 13.28 7.26
N HIS A 130 17.50 13.47 8.53
CA HIS A 130 17.56 14.76 9.20
C HIS A 130 18.92 15.04 9.86
N LYS A 131 19.84 14.06 9.86
CA LYS A 131 21.17 14.13 10.48
C LYS A 131 21.09 14.50 11.97
N GLU A 132 20.09 13.97 12.67
CA GLU A 132 19.78 14.30 14.06
C GLU A 132 19.30 13.06 14.83
N LEU A 133 19.70 12.96 16.09
CA LEU A 133 19.19 11.96 17.02
C LEU A 133 18.08 12.57 17.89
N PRO A 134 16.85 12.05 17.83
CA PRO A 134 15.76 12.51 18.71
C PRO A 134 15.92 11.94 20.13
N PRO A 135 15.38 12.61 21.15
CA PRO A 135 15.45 12.15 22.53
C PRO A 135 14.65 10.86 22.75
N SER A 136 15.19 9.97 23.60
CA SER A 136 14.45 8.88 24.21
C SER A 136 13.73 9.42 25.44
N LEU A 137 12.41 9.26 25.51
CA LEU A 137 11.61 9.88 26.57
C LEU A 137 11.61 9.02 27.85
N HIS A 138 11.16 9.63 28.96
CA HIS A 138 10.89 8.96 30.24
C HIS A 138 12.09 8.27 30.90
N CYS A 139 13.31 8.78 30.67
CA CYS A 139 14.55 8.18 31.20
C CYS A 139 15.49 9.20 31.87
N ASN A 140 14.94 10.26 32.48
CA ASN A 140 15.73 11.27 33.23
C ASN A 140 16.49 10.65 34.42
N GLU A 141 15.90 9.63 35.05
CA GLU A 141 16.56 8.77 36.04
C GLU A 141 16.76 7.40 35.40
N LEU A 142 18.01 6.95 35.30
CA LEU A 142 18.34 5.67 34.71
C LEU A 142 18.08 4.54 35.70
N ASN A 143 17.65 3.38 35.17
CA ASN A 143 17.55 2.16 35.95
C ASN A 143 18.93 1.85 36.60
N PRO A 144 19.02 1.69 37.93
CA PRO A 144 20.29 1.53 38.65
C PRO A 144 21.07 0.26 38.28
N PHE A 145 20.42 -0.72 37.65
CA PHE A 145 21.08 -1.92 37.13
C PHE A 145 21.79 -1.68 35.79
N ILE A 146 21.52 -0.56 35.12
CA ILE A 146 22.18 -0.16 33.89
C ILE A 146 23.45 0.60 34.24
N GLN A 147 24.61 0.00 33.97
CA GLN A 147 25.91 0.63 34.11
C GLN A 147 26.51 0.92 32.73
N LEU A 148 26.57 2.20 32.36
CA LEU A 148 27.16 2.65 31.10
C LEU A 148 28.57 3.23 31.25
N ASP A 149 29.04 3.42 32.48
CA ASP A 149 30.41 3.79 32.77
C ASP A 149 31.38 2.78 32.13
N ASP A 150 32.53 3.27 31.66
CA ASP A 150 33.54 2.50 30.93
C ASP A 150 33.01 1.78 29.67
N SER A 151 31.98 2.34 29.04
CA SER A 151 31.41 1.85 27.78
C SER A 151 31.33 2.98 26.74
N PRO A 152 31.26 2.67 25.43
CA PRO A 152 31.11 3.69 24.39
C PRO A 152 29.67 4.20 24.27
N PHE A 153 28.75 3.76 25.14
CA PHE A 153 27.33 3.98 25.02
C PHE A 153 26.83 5.05 25.97
N TYR A 154 25.85 5.84 25.53
CA TYR A 154 25.12 6.80 26.34
C TYR A 154 23.65 6.87 25.92
N ILE A 155 22.74 7.25 26.81
CA ILE A 155 21.33 7.44 26.46
C ILE A 155 21.14 8.81 25.80
N VAL A 156 20.42 8.86 24.69
CA VAL A 156 20.08 10.12 24.02
C VAL A 156 18.93 10.79 24.77
N LEU A 157 19.24 11.71 25.68
CA LEU A 157 18.24 12.42 26.51
C LEU A 157 17.69 13.68 25.86
N GLU A 158 18.46 14.29 24.96
CA GLU A 158 18.10 15.53 24.27
C GLU A 158 18.26 15.36 22.75
N ARG A 159 17.52 16.18 21.99
CA ARG A 159 17.72 16.25 20.54
C ARG A 159 19.11 16.79 20.27
N GLN A 160 19.87 16.09 19.45
CA GLN A 160 21.23 16.48 19.10
C GLN A 160 21.54 16.22 17.63
N GLU A 161 22.51 16.95 17.10
CA GLU A 161 23.10 16.68 15.79
C GLU A 161 23.70 15.27 15.79
N TRP A 162 23.32 14.45 14.80
CA TRP A 162 23.99 13.18 14.57
C TRP A 162 25.25 13.45 13.77
N ARG A 163 26.41 13.52 14.41
CA ARG A 163 27.67 13.81 13.72
C ARG A 163 28.18 12.58 12.98
N GLN A 164 28.84 12.80 11.84
CA GLN A 164 29.53 11.73 11.12
C GLN A 164 30.73 11.25 11.96
N PRO A 165 30.89 9.94 12.16
CA PRO A 165 32.12 9.39 12.71
C PRO A 165 33.32 9.75 11.81
N VAL A 166 34.51 9.80 12.40
CA VAL A 166 35.76 9.98 11.66
C VAL A 166 36.69 8.80 11.92
N ASP A 167 37.36 8.33 10.88
CA ASP A 167 38.38 7.28 11.02
C ASP A 167 39.71 7.85 11.54
N ALA A 168 40.68 6.96 11.79
CA ALA A 168 42.03 7.35 12.23
C ALA A 168 42.79 8.25 11.24
N SER A 169 42.33 8.34 9.98
CA SER A 169 42.88 9.23 8.95
C SER A 169 42.07 10.53 8.80
N HIS A 170 41.20 10.86 9.76
CA HIS A 170 40.30 12.02 9.75
C HIS A 170 39.31 12.04 8.57
N ARG A 171 39.04 10.90 7.94
CA ARG A 171 38.01 10.81 6.89
C ARG A 171 36.65 10.63 7.54
N LYS A 172 35.65 11.33 7.03
CA LYS A 172 34.26 11.18 7.45
C LYS A 172 33.72 9.84 6.98
N LEU A 173 33.10 9.11 7.90
CA LEU A 173 32.42 7.85 7.65
C LEU A 173 30.91 8.09 7.58
N PRO A 174 30.15 7.26 6.84
CA PRO A 174 28.70 7.33 6.86
C PRO A 174 28.17 7.04 8.28
N ARG A 175 27.05 7.66 8.64
CA ARG A 175 26.38 7.34 9.91
C ARG A 175 25.87 5.89 9.86
N LEU A 176 26.17 5.13 10.90
CA LEU A 176 25.74 3.75 11.06
C LEU A 176 24.92 3.58 12.32
N ALA A 177 23.83 2.82 12.21
CA ALA A 177 22.98 2.47 13.33
C ALA A 177 22.65 0.98 13.39
N GLY A 178 22.61 0.44 14.60
CA GLY A 178 22.03 -0.86 14.91
C GLY A 178 20.57 -0.75 15.31
N ILE A 179 19.75 -1.76 15.01
CA ILE A 179 18.35 -1.85 15.45
C ILE A 179 18.12 -3.21 16.09
N ASN A 180 17.69 -3.24 17.34
CA ASN A 180 17.33 -4.45 18.07
C ASN A 180 15.81 -4.68 18.06
N VAL A 181 15.39 -5.91 17.76
CA VAL A 181 14.00 -6.35 17.93
C VAL A 181 13.98 -7.74 18.55
N PHE A 182 13.48 -7.85 19.78
CA PHE A 182 13.46 -9.11 20.53
C PHE A 182 12.01 -9.50 20.84
N GLY A 183 11.60 -10.69 20.40
CA GLY A 183 10.28 -11.22 20.67
C GLY A 183 10.23 -11.91 22.03
N ALA A 184 9.09 -11.80 22.73
CA ALA A 184 8.88 -12.49 24.00
C ALA A 184 9.03 -14.02 23.91
N GLY A 185 8.84 -14.61 22.72
CA GLY A 185 9.08 -16.02 22.47
C GLY A 185 10.56 -16.41 22.31
N GLY A 186 11.50 -15.48 22.45
CA GLY A 186 12.95 -15.74 22.38
C GLY A 186 13.60 -15.51 21.01
N VAL A 187 12.82 -15.20 19.97
CA VAL A 187 13.37 -14.84 18.65
C VAL A 187 13.99 -13.44 18.72
N ASN A 188 15.25 -13.31 18.31
CA ASN A 188 15.96 -12.03 18.28
C ASN A 188 16.31 -11.66 16.85
N ALA A 189 16.22 -10.38 16.50
CA ALA A 189 16.67 -9.83 15.24
C ALA A 189 17.55 -8.59 15.47
N HIS A 190 18.59 -8.44 14.66
CA HIS A 190 19.42 -7.25 14.60
C HIS A 190 19.65 -6.80 13.15
N ILE A 191 19.62 -5.49 12.91
CA ILE A 191 19.80 -4.88 11.59
C ILE A 191 20.84 -3.76 11.71
N ILE A 192 21.77 -3.71 10.75
CA ILE A 192 22.72 -2.60 10.57
C ILE A 192 22.27 -1.75 9.39
N ILE A 193 22.02 -0.47 9.65
CA ILE A 193 21.61 0.54 8.66
C ILE A 193 22.72 1.57 8.50
N GLU A 194 23.00 1.92 7.24
CA GLU A 194 23.99 2.92 6.84
C GLU A 194 23.33 4.10 6.12
N GLU A 195 23.81 5.31 6.40
CA GLU A 195 23.52 6.52 5.63
C GLU A 195 23.88 6.35 4.16
N TYR A 196 22.96 6.68 3.26
CA TYR A 196 23.27 6.82 1.85
C TYR A 196 23.41 8.30 1.49
N GLU A 197 24.63 8.72 1.15
CA GLU A 197 24.85 10.05 0.58
C GLU A 197 24.48 10.01 -0.90
N GLN A 198 23.40 10.71 -1.26
CA GLN A 198 23.07 10.85 -2.68
C GLN A 198 24.15 11.66 -3.39
N PRO A 199 24.58 11.25 -4.59
CA PRO A 199 25.44 12.07 -5.43
C PRO A 199 24.83 13.47 -5.58
N ALA A 200 25.67 14.50 -5.57
CA ALA A 200 25.21 15.84 -5.88
C ALA A 200 24.53 15.80 -7.26
N GLN A 201 23.22 16.04 -7.28
CA GLN A 201 22.51 16.22 -8.53
C GLN A 201 23.08 17.49 -9.17
N PRO A 202 23.42 17.48 -10.48
CA PRO A 202 23.78 18.70 -11.16
C PRO A 202 22.67 19.73 -10.94
N GLU A 203 23.04 21.00 -10.73
CA GLU A 203 22.03 22.04 -10.59
C GLU A 203 21.08 21.98 -11.79
N PRO A 204 19.76 22.00 -11.55
CA PRO A 204 18.81 21.96 -12.63
C PRO A 204 19.11 23.15 -13.54
N LYS A 205 19.48 22.88 -14.79
CA LYS A 205 19.40 23.92 -15.82
C LYS A 205 17.93 24.31 -15.85
N SER A 206 17.61 25.57 -15.51
CA SER A 206 16.27 26.10 -15.77
C SER A 206 16.06 26.06 -17.28
N ALA A 207 15.48 24.96 -17.76
CA ALA A 207 14.86 24.95 -19.06
C ALA A 207 13.50 25.61 -18.85
N ASP A 208 13.16 26.59 -19.68
CA ASP A 208 11.80 27.14 -19.83
C ASP A 208 10.81 26.09 -20.40
N GLU A 209 11.04 24.81 -20.14
CA GLU A 209 10.26 23.70 -20.66
C GLU A 209 9.05 23.48 -19.74
N PRO A 210 7.81 23.53 -20.27
CA PRO A 210 6.63 23.22 -19.49
C PRO A 210 6.58 21.73 -19.14
N ALA A 211 6.16 21.44 -17.92
CA ALA A 211 5.93 20.10 -17.42
C ALA A 211 4.46 19.69 -17.57
N VAL A 212 4.22 18.43 -17.96
CA VAL A 212 2.89 17.82 -17.97
C VAL A 212 2.69 17.00 -16.70
N MET A 213 2.14 17.62 -15.67
CA MET A 213 1.83 16.97 -14.39
C MET A 213 0.56 16.14 -14.52
N VAL A 214 0.65 14.82 -14.38
CA VAL A 214 -0.49 13.90 -14.57
C VAL A 214 -0.93 13.28 -13.24
N PHE A 215 -2.23 13.19 -13.02
CA PHE A 215 -2.82 12.57 -11.84
C PHE A 215 -3.97 11.67 -12.26
N SER A 216 -4.05 10.51 -11.62
CA SER A 216 -5.20 9.62 -11.81
C SER A 216 -5.60 8.93 -10.52
N ALA A 217 -6.89 8.66 -10.37
CA ALA A 217 -7.43 7.92 -9.25
C ALA A 217 -8.65 7.07 -9.64
N LYS A 218 -9.08 6.16 -8.74
CA LYS A 218 -10.31 5.38 -8.92
C LYS A 218 -11.59 6.21 -8.72
N THR A 219 -11.49 7.35 -8.04
CA THR A 219 -12.64 8.24 -7.77
C THR A 219 -12.25 9.71 -7.90
N LYS A 220 -13.21 10.57 -8.26
CA LYS A 220 -13.00 12.02 -8.33
C LYS A 220 -12.55 12.65 -7.01
N ASN A 221 -13.02 12.11 -5.88
CA ASN A 221 -12.62 12.60 -4.56
C ASN A 221 -11.15 12.27 -4.26
N SER A 222 -10.74 11.01 -4.47
CA SER A 222 -9.33 10.62 -4.35
C SER A 222 -8.43 11.41 -5.30
N LEU A 223 -8.91 11.73 -6.51
CA LEU A 223 -8.19 12.56 -7.48
C LEU A 223 -7.96 13.98 -6.96
N ARG A 224 -9.00 14.63 -6.42
CA ARG A 224 -8.88 15.95 -5.81
C ARG A 224 -7.96 15.94 -4.60
N GLU A 225 -8.05 14.94 -3.73
CA GLU A 225 -7.19 14.82 -2.55
C GLU A 225 -5.71 14.64 -2.90
N ILE A 226 -5.38 13.81 -3.90
CA ILE A 226 -3.98 13.62 -4.30
C ILE A 226 -3.39 14.88 -4.97
N VAL A 227 -4.19 15.61 -5.76
CA VAL A 227 -3.79 16.90 -6.34
C VAL A 227 -3.54 17.92 -5.23
N GLN A 228 -4.47 18.05 -4.27
CA GLN A 228 -4.32 18.95 -3.11
C GLN A 228 -3.07 18.64 -2.30
N ALA A 229 -2.83 17.36 -1.97
CA ALA A 229 -1.66 16.97 -1.20
C ALA A 229 -0.36 17.26 -1.95
N THR A 230 -0.34 17.08 -3.27
CA THR A 230 0.84 17.36 -4.10
C THR A 230 1.10 18.86 -4.21
N ALA A 231 0.06 19.68 -4.38
CA ALA A 231 0.17 21.14 -4.36
C ALA A 231 0.69 21.64 -3.01
N SER A 232 0.12 21.15 -1.90
CA SER A 232 0.59 21.50 -0.55
C SER A 232 2.01 21.00 -0.25
N PHE A 233 2.47 19.95 -0.92
CA PHE A 233 3.85 19.48 -0.83
C PHE A 233 4.79 20.42 -1.61
N ALA A 234 4.42 20.80 -2.83
CA ALA A 234 5.17 21.73 -3.67
C ALA A 234 5.38 23.11 -3.00
N GLU A 235 4.37 23.60 -2.27
CA GLU A 235 4.46 24.87 -1.52
C GLU A 235 5.47 24.83 -0.37
N LYS A 236 5.66 23.68 0.27
CA LYS A 236 6.45 23.55 1.50
C LYS A 236 7.88 23.10 1.26
N GLU A 237 8.10 22.31 0.21
CA GLU A 237 9.39 21.67 -0.04
C GLU A 237 10.22 22.52 -1.01
N SER A 238 11.25 23.20 -0.49
CA SER A 238 12.20 23.99 -1.28
C SER A 238 12.92 23.21 -2.40
N ARG A 239 12.93 21.88 -2.32
CA ARG A 239 13.52 20.97 -3.32
C ARG A 239 12.50 20.42 -4.32
N PHE A 240 11.26 20.89 -4.29
CA PHE A 240 10.27 20.50 -5.27
C PHE A 240 10.67 21.05 -6.63
N GLU A 241 11.03 20.16 -7.56
CA GLU A 241 11.42 20.53 -8.91
C GLU A 241 10.40 19.94 -9.88
N LEU A 242 9.82 20.81 -10.71
CA LEU A 242 8.61 20.53 -11.46
C LEU A 242 8.79 19.38 -12.46
N LEU A 243 9.92 19.31 -13.18
CA LEU A 243 10.13 18.30 -14.22
C LEU A 243 10.43 16.93 -13.59
N HIS A 244 11.17 16.90 -12.47
CA HIS A 244 11.33 15.69 -11.68
C HIS A 244 10.00 15.19 -11.08
N ALA A 245 9.13 16.10 -10.65
CA ALA A 245 7.79 15.75 -10.17
C ALA A 245 6.92 15.18 -11.30
N ALA A 246 6.91 15.80 -12.48
CA ALA A 246 6.21 15.29 -13.65
C ALA A 246 6.72 13.91 -14.06
N TYR A 247 8.04 13.71 -14.15
CA TYR A 247 8.63 12.41 -14.43
C TYR A 247 8.16 11.32 -13.46
N THR A 248 8.12 11.65 -12.16
CA THR A 248 7.67 10.73 -11.10
C THR A 248 6.20 10.35 -11.27
N LEU A 249 5.34 11.31 -11.59
CA LEU A 249 3.92 11.08 -11.79
C LEU A 249 3.63 10.29 -13.07
N GLN A 250 4.38 10.57 -14.14
CA GLN A 250 4.20 9.94 -15.44
C GLN A 250 4.70 8.50 -15.51
N THR A 251 5.82 8.19 -14.85
CA THR A 251 6.48 6.87 -14.96
C THR A 251 6.38 6.03 -13.69
N GLY A 252 6.05 6.66 -12.55
CA GLY A 252 6.04 6.03 -11.23
C GLY A 252 4.66 5.89 -10.59
N ARG A 253 3.57 6.01 -11.37
CA ARG A 253 2.18 5.86 -10.91
C ARG A 253 1.37 5.05 -11.91
N ASP A 254 0.43 4.26 -11.40
CA ASP A 254 -0.55 3.56 -12.24
C ASP A 254 -1.56 4.55 -12.83
N GLU A 255 -1.88 4.39 -14.11
CA GLU A 255 -2.87 5.21 -14.78
C GLU A 255 -4.30 4.69 -14.53
N MET A 256 -5.09 5.44 -13.77
CA MET A 256 -6.47 5.08 -13.39
C MET A 256 -7.53 5.82 -14.24
N GLU A 257 -8.82 5.61 -13.94
CA GLU A 257 -9.95 6.01 -14.80
C GLU A 257 -10.28 7.50 -14.75
N GLU A 258 -10.26 8.08 -13.54
CA GLU A 258 -10.45 9.52 -13.33
C GLU A 258 -9.08 10.18 -13.47
N ARG A 259 -8.93 11.10 -14.43
CA ARG A 259 -7.65 11.69 -14.81
C ARG A 259 -7.73 13.21 -14.86
N VAL A 260 -6.68 13.86 -14.39
CA VAL A 260 -6.45 15.30 -14.60
C VAL A 260 -4.99 15.53 -14.93
N ALA A 261 -4.73 16.45 -15.85
CA ALA A 261 -3.39 16.86 -16.24
C ALA A 261 -3.25 18.37 -16.17
N PHE A 262 -2.10 18.83 -15.70
CA PHE A 262 -1.72 20.23 -15.62
C PHE A 262 -0.48 20.47 -16.48
N VAL A 263 -0.54 21.43 -17.39
CA VAL A 263 0.62 21.91 -18.14
C VAL A 263 1.07 23.21 -17.48
N SER A 264 2.27 23.21 -16.91
CA SER A 264 2.80 24.34 -16.13
C SER A 264 4.30 24.53 -16.41
N GLN A 265 4.77 25.77 -16.44
CA GLN A 265 6.18 26.13 -16.57
C GLN A 265 6.88 26.20 -15.21
N THR A 266 6.14 26.54 -14.14
CA THR A 266 6.70 26.67 -12.79
C THR A 266 5.91 25.88 -11.75
N ALA A 267 6.54 25.63 -10.60
CA ALA A 267 5.90 24.98 -9.46
C ALA A 267 4.75 25.84 -8.91
N GLU A 268 4.92 27.16 -8.91
CA GLU A 268 3.92 28.14 -8.50
C GLU A 268 2.69 28.09 -9.42
N GLU A 269 2.91 28.05 -10.75
CA GLU A 269 1.83 27.94 -11.73
C GLU A 269 1.05 26.62 -11.56
N PHE A 270 1.75 25.51 -11.30
CA PHE A 270 1.10 24.24 -10.97
C PHE A 270 0.23 24.36 -9.71
N VAL A 271 0.75 24.98 -8.64
CA VAL A 271 0.02 25.16 -7.38
C VAL A 271 -1.24 26.02 -7.59
N GLU A 272 -1.14 27.10 -8.35
CA GLU A 272 -2.29 27.97 -8.68
C GLU A 272 -3.37 27.18 -9.43
N LYS A 273 -2.99 26.47 -10.51
CA LYS A 273 -3.92 25.64 -11.29
C LYS A 273 -4.53 24.51 -10.46
N ALA A 274 -3.76 23.89 -9.58
CA ALA A 274 -4.26 22.87 -8.67
C ALA A 274 -5.32 23.45 -7.72
N ARG A 275 -5.08 24.63 -7.13
CA ARG A 275 -6.06 25.31 -6.26
C ARG A 275 -7.34 25.65 -7.01
N LEU A 276 -7.24 26.11 -8.25
CA LEU A 276 -8.40 26.37 -9.12
C LEU A 276 -9.22 25.08 -9.34
N TYR A 277 -8.56 23.98 -9.73
CA TYR A 277 -9.20 22.67 -9.89
C TYR A 277 -9.94 22.21 -8.62
N ILE A 278 -9.33 22.41 -7.45
CA ILE A 278 -9.89 21.98 -6.17
C ILE A 278 -11.08 22.83 -5.75
N SER A 279 -11.08 24.13 -6.07
CA SER A 279 -12.17 25.05 -5.75
C SER A 279 -13.51 24.70 -6.42
N GLY A 280 -13.47 23.88 -7.49
CA GLY A 280 -14.67 23.48 -8.23
C GLY A 280 -15.32 24.63 -9.02
N GLN A 281 -14.64 25.78 -9.17
CA GLN A 281 -15.03 26.77 -10.17
C GLN A 281 -15.08 26.08 -11.53
N GLU A 282 -16.09 26.40 -12.35
CA GLU A 282 -16.13 25.93 -13.74
C GLU A 282 -14.80 26.33 -14.37
N ILE A 283 -13.97 25.32 -14.58
CA ILE A 283 -12.73 25.46 -15.32
C ILE A 283 -13.23 25.82 -16.71
N GLY A 284 -13.24 27.12 -17.01
CA GLY A 284 -13.32 27.60 -18.38
C GLY A 284 -12.24 26.89 -19.19
N LYS A 285 -12.13 27.14 -20.48
CA LYS A 285 -10.98 26.63 -21.25
C LYS A 285 -9.67 27.35 -20.83
N GLU A 286 -9.38 27.45 -19.54
CA GLU A 286 -8.15 27.98 -18.98
C GLU A 286 -6.99 27.17 -19.52
N GLU A 287 -5.98 27.88 -20.01
CA GLU A 287 -4.83 27.29 -20.66
C GLU A 287 -4.03 26.45 -19.65
N GLY A 288 -4.12 25.13 -19.80
CA GLY A 288 -3.24 24.18 -19.11
C GLY A 288 -3.86 23.32 -18.02
N ILE A 289 -5.20 23.30 -17.83
CA ILE A 289 -5.88 22.26 -17.02
C ILE A 289 -6.72 21.39 -17.95
N TYR A 290 -6.56 20.08 -17.84
CA TYR A 290 -7.27 19.10 -18.66
C TYR A 290 -7.83 18.00 -17.77
N GLU A 291 -9.13 17.73 -17.85
CA GLU A 291 -9.81 16.65 -17.12
C GLU A 291 -10.43 15.65 -18.11
N THR A 292 -10.68 14.43 -17.65
CA THR A 292 -11.43 13.41 -18.40
C THR A 292 -12.72 13.99 -18.98
N ALA A 293 -12.91 13.85 -20.30
CA ALA A 293 -14.13 14.29 -20.96
C ALA A 293 -15.31 13.34 -20.68
N PRO A 294 -16.57 13.75 -20.95
CA PRO A 294 -17.71 12.84 -20.87
C PRO A 294 -17.52 11.56 -21.69
N PRO A 295 -18.11 10.42 -21.27
CA PRO A 295 -17.85 9.11 -21.87
C PRO A 295 -17.96 9.05 -23.40
N ALA A 296 -18.94 9.75 -23.99
CA ALA A 296 -19.15 9.79 -25.43
C ALA A 296 -17.96 10.41 -26.20
N VAL A 297 -17.37 11.48 -25.65
CA VAL A 297 -16.20 12.14 -26.25
C VAL A 297 -14.96 11.28 -26.08
N ARG A 298 -14.80 10.68 -24.90
CA ARG A 298 -13.70 9.77 -24.59
C ARG A 298 -13.65 8.57 -25.55
N GLN A 299 -14.81 7.94 -25.78
CA GLN A 299 -14.91 6.80 -26.68
C GLN A 299 -14.50 7.18 -28.11
N GLY A 300 -15.01 8.30 -28.63
CA GLY A 300 -14.62 8.77 -29.97
C GLY A 300 -13.12 9.04 -30.11
N ILE A 301 -12.48 9.64 -29.09
CA ILE A 301 -11.02 9.89 -29.11
C ILE A 301 -10.24 8.57 -29.12
N CYS A 302 -10.61 7.60 -28.28
CA CYS A 302 -9.96 6.28 -28.23
C CYS A 302 -10.16 5.46 -29.50
N GLU A 303 -11.30 5.61 -30.18
CA GLU A 303 -11.57 4.97 -31.47
C GLU A 303 -10.75 5.60 -32.61
N LEU A 304 -10.55 6.92 -32.57
CA LEU A 304 -9.73 7.68 -33.52
C LEU A 304 -8.22 7.46 -33.33
N ILE A 305 -7.78 7.35 -32.07
CA ILE A 305 -6.38 7.18 -31.68
C ILE A 305 -6.28 5.84 -30.95
N GLY A 306 -6.19 4.78 -31.77
CA GLY A 306 -6.08 3.41 -31.31
C GLY A 306 -4.69 3.06 -30.78
N LYS A 307 -4.47 1.77 -30.52
CA LYS A 307 -3.16 1.22 -30.15
C LYS A 307 -2.28 0.86 -31.36
N ASP A 308 -2.66 1.31 -32.55
CA ASP A 308 -1.92 1.00 -33.78
C ASP A 308 -0.66 1.86 -33.93
N VAL A 309 0.24 1.41 -34.81
CA VAL A 309 1.54 2.06 -35.04
C VAL A 309 1.40 3.49 -35.58
N THR A 310 0.33 3.80 -36.31
CA THR A 310 0.09 5.13 -36.89
C THR A 310 -0.28 6.13 -35.80
N SER A 311 -1.17 5.72 -34.89
CA SER A 311 -1.55 6.51 -33.71
C SER A 311 -0.35 6.79 -32.81
N GLN A 312 0.53 5.81 -32.59
CA GLN A 312 1.76 6.02 -31.83
C GLN A 312 2.73 7.01 -32.51
N ARG A 313 2.90 6.92 -33.84
CA ARG A 313 3.70 7.91 -34.59
C ARG A 313 3.13 9.32 -34.51
N TYR A 314 1.81 9.46 -34.47
CA TYR A 314 1.17 10.76 -34.28
C TYR A 314 1.48 11.33 -32.89
N VAL A 315 1.38 10.51 -31.83
CA VAL A 315 1.77 10.91 -30.47
C VAL A 315 3.26 11.29 -30.41
N ASP A 316 4.14 10.51 -31.03
CA ASP A 316 5.58 10.82 -31.10
C ASP A 316 5.84 12.17 -31.81
N MET A 317 5.08 12.48 -32.88
CA MET A 317 5.16 13.78 -33.55
C MET A 317 4.69 14.93 -32.65
N LEU A 318 3.64 14.73 -31.85
CA LEU A 318 3.16 15.72 -30.88
C LEU A 318 4.21 15.99 -29.80
N MET A 319 4.93 14.95 -29.35
CA MET A 319 6.04 15.10 -28.40
C MET A 319 7.20 15.90 -29.00
N GLN A 320 7.61 15.56 -30.23
CA GLN A 320 8.70 16.27 -30.93
C GLN A 320 8.36 17.73 -31.23
N SER A 321 7.09 18.02 -31.53
CA SER A 321 6.59 19.38 -31.77
C SER A 321 6.17 20.11 -30.49
N GLN A 322 6.41 19.52 -29.31
CA GLN A 322 6.14 20.12 -27.99
C GLN A 322 4.68 20.56 -27.80
N GLN A 323 3.72 19.79 -28.35
CA GLN A 323 2.29 20.07 -28.21
C GLN A 323 1.72 19.51 -26.91
N TRP A 324 2.21 20.04 -25.78
CA TRP A 324 1.91 19.55 -24.43
C TRP A 324 0.43 19.56 -24.08
N SER A 325 -0.29 20.60 -24.49
CA SER A 325 -1.73 20.70 -24.34
C SER A 325 -2.49 19.57 -25.02
N THR A 326 -2.05 19.17 -26.22
CA THR A 326 -2.67 18.08 -26.97
C THR A 326 -2.35 16.74 -26.29
N ILE A 327 -1.09 16.51 -25.89
CA ILE A 327 -0.67 15.30 -25.18
C ILE A 327 -1.47 15.13 -23.88
N ALA A 328 -1.61 16.20 -23.09
CA ALA A 328 -2.39 16.19 -21.87
C ALA A 328 -3.86 15.83 -22.13
N ARG A 329 -4.48 16.41 -23.18
CA ARG A 329 -5.85 16.06 -23.60
C ARG A 329 -6.00 14.60 -24.03
N LEU A 330 -5.04 14.05 -24.75
CA LEU A 330 -5.07 12.65 -25.18
C LEU A 330 -4.97 11.72 -23.95
N TRP A 331 -4.04 12.01 -23.06
CA TRP A 331 -3.80 11.18 -21.87
C TRP A 331 -4.99 11.13 -20.92
N VAL A 332 -5.63 12.28 -20.61
CA VAL A 332 -6.78 12.30 -19.70
C VAL A 332 -7.99 11.55 -20.26
N ASN A 333 -8.04 11.35 -21.59
CA ASN A 333 -9.06 10.56 -22.26
C ASN A 333 -8.68 9.08 -22.45
N GLY A 334 -7.51 8.65 -21.94
CA GLY A 334 -7.13 7.23 -21.91
C GLY A 334 -6.26 6.77 -23.08
N VAL A 335 -5.76 7.68 -23.90
CA VAL A 335 -4.72 7.34 -24.90
C VAL A 335 -3.42 7.01 -24.16
N PRO A 336 -2.80 5.86 -24.43
CA PRO A 336 -1.53 5.50 -23.80
C PRO A 336 -0.39 6.37 -24.33
N ILE A 337 0.38 6.96 -23.42
CA ILE A 337 1.50 7.84 -23.73
C ILE A 337 2.79 7.21 -23.21
N GLU A 338 3.79 7.05 -24.08
CA GLU A 338 5.11 6.53 -23.70
C GLU A 338 5.99 7.62 -23.08
N TRP A 339 5.67 8.00 -21.84
CA TRP A 339 6.31 9.12 -21.13
C TRP A 339 7.83 9.04 -21.06
N VAL A 340 8.41 7.83 -21.06
CA VAL A 340 9.86 7.61 -21.03
C VAL A 340 10.57 8.32 -22.20
N LYS A 341 9.91 8.44 -23.36
CA LYS A 341 10.46 9.15 -24.54
C LYS A 341 10.67 10.66 -24.31
N LEU A 342 9.94 11.26 -23.36
CA LEU A 342 10.10 12.68 -23.01
C LEU A 342 11.30 12.95 -22.12
N HIS A 343 11.87 11.92 -21.50
CA HIS A 343 12.92 12.07 -20.51
C HIS A 343 14.16 11.34 -20.97
N PRO A 344 15.13 12.04 -21.59
CA PRO A 344 16.40 11.43 -21.96
C PRO A 344 17.08 10.80 -20.74
N GLU A 345 17.78 9.68 -20.93
CA GLU A 345 18.39 8.93 -19.84
C GLU A 345 19.30 9.82 -18.97
N GLY A 346 19.16 9.70 -17.65
CA GLY A 346 19.94 10.45 -16.67
C GLY A 346 19.54 11.92 -16.48
N THR A 347 18.51 12.43 -17.17
CA THR A 347 18.09 13.84 -17.04
C THR A 347 17.09 14.11 -15.91
N ARG A 348 16.40 13.06 -15.41
CA ARG A 348 15.37 13.18 -14.37
C ARG A 348 15.55 12.15 -13.28
N SER A 349 15.26 12.56 -12.05
CA SER A 349 15.24 11.69 -10.87
C SER A 349 13.82 11.58 -10.29
N ARG A 350 13.46 10.41 -9.73
CA ARG A 350 12.18 10.22 -9.05
C ARG A 350 12.16 10.99 -7.72
N LEU A 351 11.09 11.76 -7.50
CA LEU A 351 10.82 12.47 -6.25
C LEU A 351 9.89 11.67 -5.34
N ARG A 352 9.97 11.98 -4.05
CA ARG A 352 9.08 11.45 -3.02
C ARG A 352 7.83 12.33 -2.95
N LEU A 353 6.90 12.08 -3.86
CA LEU A 353 5.60 12.73 -3.87
C LEU A 353 4.57 12.01 -2.98
N PRO A 354 3.50 12.68 -2.56
CA PRO A 354 2.38 12.03 -1.89
C PRO A 354 1.91 10.74 -2.58
N THR A 355 1.49 9.77 -1.78
CA THR A 355 0.96 8.47 -2.23
C THR A 355 -0.55 8.52 -2.41
N TYR A 356 -1.14 7.47 -2.99
CA TYR A 356 -2.58 7.38 -3.24
C TYR A 356 -3.45 7.72 -2.01
N MET A 357 -4.52 8.49 -2.24
CA MET A 357 -5.46 8.91 -1.20
C MET A 357 -6.64 7.95 -1.14
N PHE A 358 -6.52 6.94 -0.28
CA PHE A 358 -7.57 5.95 -0.06
C PHE A 358 -8.82 6.58 0.54
N ALA A 359 -9.98 6.16 0.03
CA ALA A 359 -11.26 6.55 0.59
C ALA A 359 -11.37 6.06 2.04
N LYS A 360 -11.68 6.97 2.96
CA LYS A 360 -11.81 6.67 4.40
C LYS A 360 -13.20 6.13 4.72
N GLN A 361 -13.58 5.02 4.08
CA GLN A 361 -14.83 4.33 4.32
C GLN A 361 -14.72 3.45 5.56
N ARG A 362 -15.72 3.53 6.45
CA ARG A 362 -15.74 2.75 7.68
C ARG A 362 -16.31 1.36 7.41
N TYR A 363 -15.45 0.36 7.47
CA TYR A 363 -15.84 -1.05 7.52
C TYR A 363 -15.60 -1.59 8.93
N TRP A 364 -16.63 -2.16 9.54
CA TRP A 364 -16.54 -2.70 10.90
C TRP A 364 -17.54 -3.84 11.09
N ILE A 365 -17.28 -4.70 12.08
CA ILE A 365 -18.22 -5.75 12.49
C ILE A 365 -19.57 -5.07 12.82
N PRO A 366 -20.67 -5.47 12.18
CA PRO A 366 -21.97 -4.90 12.48
C PRO A 366 -22.33 -5.19 13.93
N ARG A 367 -22.89 -4.20 14.65
CA ARG A 367 -23.38 -4.45 16.00
C ARG A 367 -24.56 -5.42 15.94
N SER A 368 -24.76 -6.22 16.99
CA SER A 368 -25.80 -7.27 17.06
C SER A 368 -27.24 -6.78 16.83
N GLY A 369 -27.50 -5.46 16.85
CA GLY A 369 -28.77 -4.83 16.48
C GLY A 369 -28.75 -4.03 15.17
N GLU A 370 -27.60 -3.90 14.50
CA GLU A 370 -27.48 -3.31 13.16
C GLU A 370 -27.75 -4.34 12.07
N LEU A 371 -27.42 -5.62 12.28
CA LEU A 371 -27.81 -6.71 11.37
C LEU A 371 -29.34 -6.82 11.20
N ASN A 372 -30.10 -6.64 12.29
CA ASN A 372 -31.57 -6.60 12.23
C ASN A 372 -32.09 -5.33 11.59
N ARG A 373 -31.47 -4.16 11.85
CA ARG A 373 -31.85 -2.91 11.17
C ARG A 373 -31.49 -2.89 9.69
N SER A 374 -30.41 -3.55 9.27
CA SER A 374 -30.10 -3.70 7.84
C SER A 374 -31.13 -4.59 7.16
N ARG A 375 -31.60 -5.67 7.80
CA ARG A 375 -32.70 -6.51 7.31
C ARG A 375 -34.06 -5.79 7.31
N GLU A 376 -34.41 -5.10 8.39
CA GLU A 376 -35.68 -4.37 8.53
C GLU A 376 -35.72 -3.07 7.71
N ALA A 377 -34.59 -2.40 7.47
CA ALA A 377 -34.52 -1.23 6.58
C ALA A 377 -34.61 -1.62 5.09
N LEU A 378 -34.18 -2.83 4.74
CA LEU A 378 -34.44 -3.44 3.43
C LEU A 378 -35.93 -3.76 3.23
N ASP A 379 -36.65 -4.19 4.27
CA ASP A 379 -38.10 -4.49 4.21
C ASP A 379 -39.01 -3.26 4.37
N SER A 380 -38.57 -2.20 5.06
CA SER A 380 -39.42 -1.04 5.37
C SER A 380 -39.30 0.14 4.39
N THR A 381 -38.47 0.04 3.35
CA THR A 381 -38.34 1.06 2.30
C THR A 381 -39.20 0.81 1.05
N THR A 382 -40.14 -0.14 1.06
CA THR A 382 -41.24 -0.19 0.06
C THR A 382 -42.38 0.76 0.43
N GLY A 383 -42.06 2.06 0.46
CA GLY A 383 -43.00 3.04 1.00
C GLY A 383 -42.80 4.49 0.59
N LYS A 384 -42.22 4.77 -0.59
CA LYS A 384 -42.48 5.91 -1.50
C LYS A 384 -41.27 6.15 -2.42
N ALA A 385 -41.58 6.33 -3.69
CA ALA A 385 -40.64 6.41 -4.81
C ALA A 385 -39.73 7.65 -4.76
N GLU A 386 -38.43 7.42 -4.92
CA GLU A 386 -37.49 8.31 -5.61
C GLU A 386 -36.35 7.47 -6.21
N VAL A 387 -35.87 7.92 -7.38
CA VAL A 387 -35.34 7.12 -8.49
C VAL A 387 -34.01 6.44 -8.18
N SER A 388 -34.04 5.10 -8.14
CA SER A 388 -32.87 4.24 -8.34
C SER A 388 -32.49 4.25 -9.84
N PRO A 389 -31.20 4.12 -10.23
CA PRO A 389 -30.85 3.84 -11.63
C PRO A 389 -31.47 2.53 -12.15
N PHE A 390 -32.15 1.75 -11.29
CA PHE A 390 -32.86 0.53 -11.61
C PHE A 390 -34.41 0.62 -11.61
N SER A 391 -35.03 1.81 -11.68
CA SER A 391 -36.49 1.95 -11.92
C SER A 391 -36.83 3.27 -12.62
N ALA A 392 -37.66 3.40 -13.65
CA ALA A 392 -38.58 2.48 -14.30
C ALA A 392 -38.64 2.84 -15.79
N VAL A 393 -38.50 1.84 -16.66
CA VAL A 393 -38.97 1.89 -18.05
C VAL A 393 -39.85 0.67 -18.24
N GLU A 394 -41.08 0.89 -18.66
CA GLU A 394 -42.04 -0.16 -18.99
C GLU A 394 -41.48 -1.03 -20.13
N SER A 395 -41.56 -2.36 -19.92
CA SER A 395 -41.02 -3.46 -20.73
C SER A 395 -39.49 -3.72 -20.66
N ALA A 396 -39.01 -4.10 -19.47
CA ALA A 396 -37.66 -4.65 -19.32
C ALA A 396 -37.63 -6.10 -19.83
N GLY A 397 -36.82 -6.36 -20.86
CA GLY A 397 -36.58 -7.72 -21.37
C GLY A 397 -35.94 -8.64 -20.31
N PRO A 398 -35.90 -9.95 -20.55
CA PRO A 398 -35.40 -10.94 -19.60
C PRO A 398 -33.97 -10.66 -19.11
N GLU A 399 -33.12 -10.03 -19.92
CA GLU A 399 -31.74 -9.70 -19.56
C GLU A 399 -31.64 -8.66 -18.44
N GLU A 400 -32.59 -7.73 -18.37
CA GLU A 400 -32.55 -6.67 -17.38
C GLU A 400 -33.09 -7.14 -16.02
N ALA A 401 -34.06 -8.06 -16.02
CA ALA A 401 -34.50 -8.76 -14.82
C ALA A 401 -33.36 -9.59 -14.20
N VAL A 402 -32.66 -10.34 -15.04
CA VAL A 402 -31.51 -11.16 -14.62
C VAL A 402 -30.35 -10.31 -14.12
N SER A 403 -30.04 -9.21 -14.83
CA SER A 403 -29.03 -8.23 -14.43
C SER A 403 -29.31 -7.65 -13.05
N ARG A 404 -30.56 -7.27 -12.78
CA ARG A 404 -30.97 -6.69 -11.49
C ARG A 404 -30.84 -7.70 -10.35
N TYR A 405 -31.31 -8.94 -10.57
CA TYR A 405 -31.21 -10.00 -9.58
C TYR A 405 -29.76 -10.31 -9.20
N PHE A 406 -28.90 -10.51 -10.20
CA PHE A 406 -27.50 -10.80 -9.96
C PHE A 406 -26.73 -9.60 -9.42
N GLY A 407 -27.00 -8.39 -9.90
CA GLY A 407 -26.42 -7.17 -9.36
C GLY A 407 -26.68 -7.04 -7.86
N ASN A 408 -27.94 -7.22 -7.42
CA ASN A 408 -28.32 -7.14 -6.02
C ASN A 408 -27.66 -8.24 -5.16
N LYS A 409 -27.60 -9.47 -5.66
CA LYS A 409 -27.01 -10.58 -4.91
C LYS A 409 -25.49 -10.46 -4.83
N ILE A 410 -24.82 -10.10 -5.93
CA ILE A 410 -23.38 -9.83 -5.95
C ILE A 410 -23.05 -8.65 -5.02
N SER A 411 -23.81 -7.55 -5.05
CA SER A 411 -23.56 -6.41 -4.16
C SER A 411 -23.73 -6.80 -2.69
N SER A 412 -24.77 -7.57 -2.37
CA SER A 412 -25.01 -8.08 -1.01
C SER A 412 -23.84 -8.95 -0.51
N MET A 413 -23.37 -9.87 -1.36
CA MET A 413 -22.25 -10.75 -1.04
C MET A 413 -20.95 -9.99 -0.83
N LEU A 414 -20.67 -8.99 -1.68
CA LEU A 414 -19.47 -8.15 -1.59
C LEU A 414 -19.55 -7.10 -0.48
N GLY A 415 -20.71 -6.94 0.17
CA GLY A 415 -20.92 -5.93 1.20
C GLY A 415 -20.86 -4.49 0.67
N ILE A 416 -21.14 -4.30 -0.63
CA ILE A 416 -21.20 -2.98 -1.28
C ILE A 416 -22.65 -2.62 -1.59
N ARG A 417 -22.93 -1.34 -1.79
CA ARG A 417 -24.26 -0.89 -2.17
C ARG A 417 -24.55 -1.26 -3.63
N PRO A 418 -25.79 -1.64 -4.01
CA PRO A 418 -26.11 -2.00 -5.39
C PRO A 418 -25.73 -0.92 -6.42
N GLU A 419 -25.78 0.36 -6.03
CA GLU A 419 -25.45 1.49 -6.90
C GLU A 419 -23.93 1.64 -7.15
N GLU A 420 -23.09 1.05 -6.30
CA GLU A 420 -21.63 1.05 -6.47
C GLU A 420 -21.15 -0.01 -7.47
N LEU A 421 -22.01 -1.01 -7.74
CA LEU A 421 -21.70 -2.09 -8.66
C LEU A 421 -21.98 -1.65 -10.10
N ARG A 422 -20.91 -1.36 -10.85
CA ARG A 422 -21.00 -0.91 -12.24
C ARG A 422 -21.12 -2.08 -13.22
N MET A 423 -22.16 -2.04 -14.06
CA MET A 423 -22.47 -3.08 -15.06
C MET A 423 -21.44 -3.21 -16.18
N ASP A 424 -20.63 -2.17 -16.40
CA ASP A 424 -19.60 -2.06 -17.43
C ASP A 424 -18.18 -2.27 -16.90
N LYS A 425 -18.05 -2.68 -15.63
CA LYS A 425 -16.76 -2.91 -14.97
C LYS A 425 -16.56 -4.38 -14.63
N GLU A 426 -15.32 -4.85 -14.74
CA GLU A 426 -15.01 -6.27 -14.54
C GLU A 426 -15.33 -6.70 -13.10
N LEU A 427 -16.03 -7.83 -12.98
CA LEU A 427 -16.45 -8.40 -11.69
C LEU A 427 -15.27 -8.63 -10.74
N GLN A 428 -14.12 -9.05 -11.28
CA GLN A 428 -12.89 -9.26 -10.50
C GLN A 428 -12.37 -7.99 -9.84
N GLU A 429 -12.58 -6.81 -10.43
CA GLU A 429 -12.17 -5.54 -9.83
C GLU A 429 -12.97 -5.17 -8.57
N PHE A 430 -14.16 -5.78 -8.39
CA PHE A 430 -14.95 -5.66 -7.17
C PHE A 430 -14.63 -6.76 -6.14
N GLY A 431 -13.69 -7.66 -6.45
CA GLY A 431 -13.36 -8.82 -5.60
C GLY A 431 -14.26 -10.04 -5.84
N PHE A 432 -15.00 -10.09 -6.96
CA PHE A 432 -15.75 -11.28 -7.35
C PHE A 432 -14.80 -12.31 -8.00
N ASP A 433 -14.05 -13.01 -7.17
CA ASP A 433 -13.10 -14.05 -7.57
C ASP A 433 -13.77 -15.43 -7.71
N SER A 434 -12.97 -16.47 -7.97
CA SER A 434 -13.46 -17.85 -8.13
C SER A 434 -14.12 -18.43 -6.87
N ILE A 435 -13.71 -17.98 -5.68
CA ILE A 435 -14.33 -18.41 -4.41
C ILE A 435 -15.69 -17.73 -4.26
N MET A 436 -15.75 -16.43 -4.55
CA MET A 436 -16.99 -15.66 -4.50
C MET A 436 -18.00 -16.12 -5.55
N ALA A 437 -17.54 -16.46 -6.75
CA ALA A 437 -18.37 -17.05 -7.80
C ALA A 437 -18.97 -18.41 -7.39
N MET A 438 -18.19 -19.27 -6.73
CA MET A 438 -18.68 -20.55 -6.21
C MET A 438 -19.73 -20.36 -5.11
N LYS A 439 -19.50 -19.42 -4.20
CA LYS A 439 -20.47 -19.06 -3.16
C LYS A 439 -21.75 -18.47 -3.76
N PHE A 440 -21.61 -17.63 -4.78
CA PHE A 440 -22.73 -17.02 -5.49
C PHE A 440 -23.58 -18.07 -6.19
N LYS A 441 -22.94 -19.01 -6.91
CA LYS A 441 -23.60 -20.18 -7.48
C LYS A 441 -24.41 -20.91 -6.43
N TYR A 442 -23.79 -21.29 -5.32
CA TYR A 442 -24.46 -22.02 -4.25
C TYR A 442 -25.69 -21.26 -3.71
N GLU A 443 -25.57 -19.95 -3.49
CA GLU A 443 -26.68 -19.13 -2.99
C GLU A 443 -27.81 -18.95 -4.00
N VAL A 444 -27.53 -18.86 -5.31
CA VAL A 444 -28.54 -18.78 -6.37
C VAL A 444 -29.25 -20.12 -6.53
N GLU A 445 -28.50 -21.22 -6.58
CA GLU A 445 -29.06 -22.58 -6.73
C GLU A 445 -29.93 -22.96 -5.53
N ASN A 446 -29.51 -22.62 -4.32
CA ASN A 446 -30.26 -22.91 -3.10
C ASN A 446 -31.54 -22.06 -2.96
N GLU A 447 -31.56 -20.87 -3.56
CA GLU A 447 -32.74 -19.99 -3.56
C GLU A 447 -33.76 -20.37 -4.63
N LEU A 448 -33.29 -20.67 -5.85
CA LEU A 448 -34.16 -20.92 -7.00
C LEU A 448 -34.45 -22.39 -7.24
N GLY A 449 -33.69 -23.31 -6.63
CA GLY A 449 -33.79 -24.75 -6.89
C GLY A 449 -33.32 -25.16 -8.29
N LEU A 450 -32.64 -24.26 -9.01
CA LEU A 450 -32.22 -24.41 -10.40
C LEU A 450 -30.71 -24.28 -10.51
N LEU A 451 -30.08 -25.15 -11.31
CA LEU A 451 -28.63 -25.18 -11.49
C LEU A 451 -28.12 -23.96 -12.27
N LEU A 452 -27.05 -23.33 -11.76
CA LEU A 452 -26.33 -22.25 -12.44
C LEU A 452 -24.99 -22.78 -12.96
N PRO A 453 -24.82 -22.97 -14.29
CA PRO A 453 -23.59 -23.53 -14.85
C PRO A 453 -22.37 -22.66 -14.54
N MET A 454 -21.28 -23.28 -14.08
CA MET A 454 -20.02 -22.57 -13.78
C MET A 454 -19.39 -21.93 -15.02
N GLU A 455 -19.66 -22.45 -16.20
CA GLU A 455 -19.21 -21.89 -17.49
C GLU A 455 -19.74 -20.46 -17.69
N VAL A 456 -20.99 -20.20 -17.28
CA VAL A 456 -21.59 -18.86 -17.35
C VAL A 456 -20.86 -17.88 -16.43
N LEU A 457 -20.50 -18.32 -15.22
CA LEU A 457 -19.79 -17.50 -14.23
C LEU A 457 -18.32 -17.26 -14.61
N GLY A 458 -17.65 -18.29 -15.15
CA GLY A 458 -16.23 -18.22 -15.51
C GLY A 458 -15.95 -17.38 -16.75
N GLU A 459 -16.89 -17.30 -17.69
CA GLU A 459 -16.72 -16.56 -18.95
C GLU A 459 -17.31 -15.13 -18.93
N SER A 460 -18.05 -14.78 -17.88
CA SER A 460 -18.65 -13.45 -17.75
C SER A 460 -17.69 -12.50 -17.05
N ARG A 461 -17.15 -11.54 -17.80
CA ARG A 461 -16.28 -10.50 -17.23
C ARG A 461 -17.10 -9.40 -16.57
N TYR A 462 -18.25 -9.07 -17.14
CA TYR A 462 -19.15 -8.03 -16.68
C TYR A 462 -20.51 -8.61 -16.25
N ILE A 463 -21.25 -7.91 -15.38
CA ILE A 463 -22.59 -8.36 -14.94
C ILE A 463 -23.58 -8.42 -16.10
N LYS A 464 -23.49 -7.47 -17.02
CA LYS A 464 -24.31 -7.46 -18.24
C LYS A 464 -24.10 -8.72 -19.09
N ASP A 465 -22.86 -9.23 -19.16
CA ASP A 465 -22.55 -10.44 -19.94
C ASP A 465 -23.21 -11.66 -19.31
N LEU A 466 -23.24 -11.68 -17.97
CA LEU A 466 -23.80 -12.76 -17.20
C LEU A 466 -25.31 -12.87 -17.45
N ALA A 467 -26.01 -11.73 -17.53
CA ALA A 467 -27.43 -11.71 -17.86
C ALA A 467 -27.73 -12.10 -19.31
N VAL A 468 -27.01 -11.53 -20.28
CA VAL A 468 -27.14 -11.86 -21.70
C VAL A 468 -26.90 -13.36 -21.94
N ARG A 469 -25.87 -13.93 -21.30
CA ARG A 469 -25.53 -15.34 -21.44
C ARG A 469 -26.59 -16.26 -20.86
N ILE A 470 -27.17 -15.95 -19.69
CA ILE A 470 -28.23 -16.80 -19.14
C ILE A 470 -29.48 -16.76 -20.02
N VAL A 471 -29.86 -15.59 -20.50
CA VAL A 471 -31.05 -15.45 -21.36
C VAL A 471 -30.85 -16.16 -22.71
N SER A 472 -29.65 -16.10 -23.26
CA SER A 472 -29.32 -16.66 -24.58
C SER A 472 -28.90 -18.13 -24.55
N SER A 473 -28.69 -18.74 -23.38
CA SER A 473 -28.20 -20.12 -23.26
C SER A 473 -29.32 -21.16 -23.36
N PRO A 474 -29.25 -22.12 -24.30
CA PRO A 474 -30.20 -23.23 -24.38
C PRO A 474 -30.24 -24.02 -23.06
N GLY A 475 -31.44 -24.27 -22.52
CA GLY A 475 -31.63 -25.00 -21.25
C GLY A 475 -31.59 -24.14 -19.99
N GLN A 476 -31.39 -22.83 -20.09
CA GLN A 476 -31.45 -21.88 -18.96
C GLN A 476 -32.76 -21.07 -18.93
N GLU A 477 -33.75 -21.50 -19.72
CA GLU A 477 -35.03 -20.80 -19.88
C GLU A 477 -35.86 -20.77 -18.60
N GLU A 478 -35.86 -21.89 -17.86
CA GLU A 478 -36.50 -21.96 -16.55
C GLU A 478 -35.80 -21.07 -15.52
N LEU A 479 -34.47 -20.95 -15.58
CA LEU A 479 -33.67 -20.12 -14.67
C LEU A 479 -33.98 -18.64 -14.85
N TRP A 480 -33.92 -18.10 -16.07
CA TRP A 480 -34.25 -16.68 -16.25
C TRP A 480 -35.74 -16.38 -16.08
N LYS A 481 -36.64 -17.33 -16.38
CA LYS A 481 -38.08 -17.19 -16.10
C LYS A 481 -38.39 -17.21 -14.60
N ALA A 482 -37.67 -18.02 -13.81
CA ALA A 482 -37.76 -18.01 -12.35
C ALA A 482 -37.28 -16.67 -11.78
N ILE A 483 -36.15 -16.15 -12.28
CA ILE A 483 -35.62 -14.83 -11.89
C ILE A 483 -36.58 -13.69 -12.31
N ALA A 484 -37.20 -13.78 -13.48
CA ALA A 484 -38.17 -12.82 -13.98
C ALA A 484 -39.59 -12.99 -13.38
N GLY A 485 -39.79 -13.94 -12.45
CA GLY A 485 -41.06 -14.13 -11.73
C GLY A 485 -42.20 -14.76 -12.54
N SER A 486 -41.90 -15.51 -13.61
CA SER A 486 -42.88 -16.01 -14.59
C SER A 486 -43.21 -17.50 -14.50
N CYS A 487 -42.71 -18.23 -13.49
CA CYS A 487 -42.90 -19.69 -13.39
C CYS A 487 -44.10 -20.05 -12.49
N PRO A 488 -44.99 -20.99 -12.88
CA PRO A 488 -46.02 -21.51 -11.99
C PRO A 488 -45.37 -22.29 -10.84
N LYS A 489 -45.85 -22.10 -9.60
CA LYS A 489 -45.42 -22.90 -8.44
C LYS A 489 -45.66 -24.39 -8.74
N SER A 490 -44.61 -25.20 -8.70
CA SER A 490 -44.73 -26.65 -8.54
C SER A 490 -44.62 -27.00 -7.06
N ASP A 491 -45.63 -27.72 -6.57
CA ASP A 491 -45.72 -28.26 -5.21
C ASP A 491 -44.46 -29.10 -4.87
N ILE A 492 -43.77 -28.72 -3.81
CA ILE A 492 -42.71 -29.55 -3.19
C ILE A 492 -43.33 -30.21 -1.97
N GLU A 493 -43.89 -31.40 -2.16
CA GLU A 493 -44.07 -32.37 -1.10
C GLU A 493 -42.77 -33.16 -0.88
N SER A 494 -42.43 -33.28 0.41
CA SER A 494 -41.66 -34.36 1.06
C SER A 494 -40.31 -34.79 0.48
N LEU A 495 -39.23 -34.28 1.11
CA LEU A 495 -38.06 -35.12 1.41
C LEU A 495 -37.81 -35.08 2.91
N GLU A 496 -38.07 -36.22 3.53
CA GLU A 496 -37.99 -36.48 4.97
C GLU A 496 -36.56 -36.34 5.50
N SER A 497 -36.49 -35.97 6.79
CA SER A 497 -35.34 -35.66 7.62
C SER A 497 -34.17 -36.67 7.60
N ASP A 498 -34.38 -37.88 7.06
CA ASP A 498 -33.44 -38.99 7.23
C ASP A 498 -32.32 -39.01 6.17
N GLN A 499 -32.44 -38.24 5.08
CA GLN A 499 -31.37 -38.12 4.08
C GLN A 499 -30.34 -37.02 4.39
N LEU A 500 -30.69 -36.05 5.24
CA LEU A 500 -29.79 -34.96 5.65
C LEU A 500 -28.71 -35.44 6.62
N ASP A 501 -29.04 -36.37 7.53
CA ASP A 501 -28.08 -36.92 8.50
C ASP A 501 -27.03 -37.83 7.82
N ALA A 502 -27.42 -38.59 6.80
CA ALA A 502 -26.50 -39.42 6.02
C ALA A 502 -25.52 -38.57 5.18
N LEU A 503 -25.94 -37.38 4.72
CA LEU A 503 -25.09 -36.44 3.99
C LEU A 503 -24.07 -35.78 4.93
N PHE A 504 -24.48 -35.41 6.15
CA PHE A 504 -23.62 -34.84 7.19
C PHE A 504 -22.58 -35.83 7.71
N GLU A 505 -22.93 -37.11 7.91
CA GLU A 505 -21.95 -38.15 8.31
C GLU A 505 -20.92 -38.44 7.19
N SER A 506 -21.35 -38.43 5.93
CA SER A 506 -20.47 -38.62 4.76
C SER A 506 -19.45 -37.48 4.59
N LEU A 507 -19.88 -36.24 4.85
CA LEU A 507 -19.03 -35.05 4.83
C LEU A 507 -18.03 -35.02 6.00
N ASN A 508 -18.45 -35.40 7.22
CA ASN A 508 -17.54 -35.48 8.37
C ASN A 508 -16.49 -36.58 8.25
N ARG A 509 -16.84 -37.75 7.67
CA ARG A 509 -15.85 -38.82 7.38
C ARG A 509 -14.83 -38.43 6.31
N LYS A 510 -15.21 -37.59 5.35
CA LYS A 510 -14.30 -37.10 4.28
C LYS A 510 -13.41 -35.94 4.73
N LEU A 511 -13.86 -35.13 5.69
CA LEU A 511 -13.09 -34.00 6.22
C LEU A 511 -12.14 -34.40 7.36
N TYR A 512 -12.43 -35.47 8.12
CA TYR A 512 -11.64 -35.89 9.28
C TYR A 512 -11.34 -37.39 9.29
N GLY A 513 -10.68 -37.88 8.23
CA GLY A 513 -10.17 -39.25 8.17
C GLY A 513 -9.43 -39.65 9.46
N GLN A 514 -9.98 -40.67 10.12
CA GLN A 514 -9.73 -41.10 11.49
C GLN A 514 -8.26 -41.35 11.85
N THR A 515 -7.90 -40.98 13.08
CA THR A 515 -7.22 -41.92 13.98
C THR A 515 -7.97 -41.95 15.31
N VAL A 516 -8.69 -43.04 15.54
CA VAL A 516 -9.16 -43.50 16.85
C VAL A 516 -8.06 -44.43 17.38
N LEU A 517 -7.57 -44.31 18.61
CA LEU A 517 -7.93 -45.12 19.79
C LEU A 517 -6.75 -45.05 20.80
N PRO A 518 -6.91 -45.45 22.08
CA PRO A 518 -8.06 -46.11 22.71
C PRO A 518 -9.00 -45.17 23.48
#